data_AF-A0A520BP19-F1
#
_entry.id   AF-A0A520BP19-F1
#
_cell.length_a   1.000
_cell.length_b   1.000
_cell.length_c   1.000
_cell.angle_alpha   90.00
_cell.angle_beta   90.00
_cell.angle_gamma   90.00
#
_symmetry.space_group_name_H-M   'P 1'
#
loop_
_entity.id
_entity.type
_entity.pdbx_description
1 polymer ?
#
loop_
_entity_poly.entity_id
_entity_poly.type
_entity_poly.pdbx_seq_one_letter_code
_entity_poly.pdbx_strand_id
1 'polypeptide(L)'
;GVGAAMTEEMIITEMKMMKEMGVNFIRLGHYQQSRIVLDACDSLGILVWEEIPWCRGGLGGPIYQAQAKRMLTNMIEQHYNHPSIIIWGLGNENDWPGDFEEFDKEKIRTFMKELNNLSHQLDPSRSTAIRRCDFCRDIVDVYSPSIWAGWYRGDYTEYKDVSLAEFNKSDRFLHVEWGGDSHARRHSENPDNALSKIKKGGGADERAGDASLYGGAARVSKDGDWSESYIANLIDWHLKEQETMPWLSGTAYWPFKDFSTPIRPENPVPYVNQKGVVERDFTRKEAFYIFQSYWINTPMVHIYGHTWPVRWGDEGEEKMVKVYSNCDEAELFVNGKSYGVKKRNSQDFPAAGLRWQVPMNKGKYTFKVIAKKGKVSVTDEITQEYQTEKWGKPAQMKFNKIDEKDGVATLEVKMFDDKGVLCLDAINLVAFDLVGDGELVINQGTSTGSSKVQLYNGRAVIKMKTNNKKSIVSVKTEGIPTVFLNL
;
A
#
# COMPACT_ATOMS: atom_id res chain seq x y z
N GLY A 1 -7.73 -4.42 16.31
CA GLY A 1 -6.66 -4.09 17.25
C GLY A 1 -7.05 -2.97 18.19
N VAL A 2 -6.58 -1.74 17.94
CA VAL A 2 -6.63 -0.64 18.94
C VAL A 2 -7.16 0.70 18.41
N GLY A 3 -7.56 0.78 17.14
CA GLY A 3 -7.96 2.07 16.54
C GLY A 3 -6.81 3.07 16.60
N ALA A 4 -7.08 4.28 17.11
CA ALA A 4 -6.06 5.31 17.33
C ALA A 4 -5.24 5.12 18.62
N ALA A 5 -5.61 4.17 19.50
CA ALA A 5 -4.95 3.96 20.80
C ALA A 5 -3.66 3.12 20.69
N MET A 6 -2.74 3.54 19.81
CA MET A 6 -1.42 2.92 19.69
C MET A 6 -0.58 3.22 20.93
N THR A 7 0.14 2.21 21.42
CA THR A 7 1.11 2.40 22.50
C THR A 7 2.40 3.03 21.95
N GLU A 8 3.23 3.57 22.84
CA GLU A 8 4.57 4.04 22.49
C GLU A 8 5.38 2.96 21.76
N GLU A 9 5.38 1.73 22.28
CA GLU A 9 6.10 0.61 21.66
C GLU A 9 5.62 0.34 20.22
N MET A 10 4.31 0.38 19.98
CA MET A 10 3.75 0.23 18.63
C MET A 10 4.21 1.37 17.70
N ILE A 11 4.20 2.61 18.17
CA ILE A 11 4.66 3.78 17.41
C ILE A 11 6.14 3.63 17.07
N ILE A 12 7.00 3.36 18.06
CA ILE A 12 8.45 3.21 17.86
C ILE A 12 8.76 2.03 16.92
N THR A 13 8.00 0.95 17.00
CA THR A 13 8.14 -0.21 16.10
C THR A 13 7.83 0.20 14.66
N GLU A 14 6.73 0.93 14.43
CA GLU A 14 6.37 1.42 13.11
C GLU A 14 7.43 2.37 12.53
N MET A 15 7.90 3.32 13.32
CA MET A 15 8.91 4.29 12.89
C MET A 15 10.26 3.63 12.58
N LYS A 16 10.67 2.62 13.36
CA LYS A 16 11.85 1.81 13.05
C LYS A 16 11.68 1.04 11.74
N MET A 17 10.51 0.44 11.50
CA MET A 17 10.25 -0.25 10.23
C MET A 17 10.32 0.70 9.03
N MET A 18 9.83 1.93 9.15
CA MET A 18 10.00 2.95 8.11
C MET A 18 11.48 3.24 7.86
N LYS A 19 12.27 3.44 8.92
CA LYS A 19 13.71 3.69 8.79
C LYS A 19 14.46 2.50 8.17
N GLU A 20 14.10 1.28 8.56
CA GLU A 20 14.64 0.04 7.97
C GLU A 20 14.30 -0.12 6.49
N MET A 21 13.19 0.45 6.03
CA MET A 21 12.82 0.50 4.62
C MET A 21 13.62 1.55 3.83
N GLY A 22 14.30 2.49 4.52
CA GLY A 22 15.05 3.58 3.92
C GLY A 22 14.33 4.92 3.88
N VAL A 23 13.21 5.05 4.61
CA VAL A 23 12.47 6.32 4.69
C VAL A 23 13.35 7.42 5.31
N ASN A 24 13.34 8.59 4.67
CA ASN A 24 13.99 9.82 5.15
C ASN A 24 13.04 11.02 5.22
N PHE A 25 11.79 10.88 4.77
CA PHE A 25 10.75 11.91 4.80
C PHE A 25 9.37 11.27 5.05
N ILE A 26 8.55 11.91 5.88
CA ILE A 26 7.17 11.50 6.15
C ILE A 26 6.24 12.72 6.16
N ARG A 27 5.04 12.55 5.58
CA ARG A 27 3.90 13.41 5.85
C ARG A 27 3.00 12.71 6.86
N LEU A 28 2.74 13.33 8.01
CA LEU A 28 2.07 12.72 9.16
C LEU A 28 0.53 12.64 9.02
N GLY A 29 0.05 12.10 7.90
CA GLY A 29 -1.39 12.01 7.65
C GLY A 29 -2.02 13.39 7.48
N HIS A 30 -3.15 13.62 8.15
CA HIS A 30 -3.96 14.84 8.00
C HIS A 30 -4.23 15.54 9.32
N TYR A 31 -3.30 15.46 10.27
CA TYR A 31 -3.44 16.05 11.60
C TYR A 31 -2.09 16.04 12.32
N GLN A 32 -1.97 16.89 13.33
CA GLN A 32 -0.92 16.80 14.35
C GLN A 32 -0.92 15.40 14.99
N GLN A 33 0.23 14.73 15.03
CA GLN A 33 0.37 13.40 15.64
C GLN A 33 0.93 13.44 17.05
N SER A 34 1.03 12.27 17.68
CA SER A 34 1.67 12.12 18.98
C SER A 34 3.12 12.61 18.93
N ARG A 35 3.54 13.35 19.96
CA ARG A 35 4.94 13.80 20.11
C ARG A 35 5.96 12.67 20.04
N ILE A 36 5.57 11.46 20.46
CA ILE A 36 6.40 10.24 20.36
C ILE A 36 6.82 9.98 18.90
N VAL A 37 5.95 10.26 17.92
CA VAL A 37 6.26 10.11 16.50
C VAL A 37 7.35 11.11 16.09
N LEU A 38 7.26 12.36 16.54
CA LEU A 38 8.24 13.41 16.23
C LEU A 38 9.58 13.19 16.92
N ASP A 39 9.57 12.79 18.20
CA ASP A 39 10.79 12.38 18.93
C ASP A 39 11.50 11.22 18.21
N ALA A 40 10.73 10.28 17.64
CA ALA A 40 11.25 9.20 16.81
C ALA A 40 11.79 9.71 15.46
N CYS A 41 11.10 10.62 14.79
CA CYS A 41 11.58 11.25 13.55
C CYS A 41 12.90 11.98 13.74
N ASP A 42 13.04 12.76 14.82
CA ASP A 42 14.28 13.44 15.18
C ASP A 42 15.42 12.42 15.41
N SER A 43 15.14 11.38 16.19
CA SER A 43 16.13 10.36 16.56
C SER A 43 16.56 9.47 15.38
N LEU A 44 15.64 9.19 14.45
CA LEU A 44 15.87 8.33 13.29
C LEU A 44 16.34 9.11 12.05
N GLY A 45 16.32 10.45 12.09
CA GLY A 45 16.63 11.29 10.95
C GLY A 45 15.62 11.10 9.82
N ILE A 46 14.35 11.40 10.10
CA ILE A 46 13.24 11.41 9.14
C ILE A 46 12.64 12.81 9.14
N LEU A 47 12.71 13.51 8.00
CA LEU A 47 12.12 14.83 7.81
C LEU A 47 10.58 14.76 7.83
N VAL A 48 9.92 15.82 8.27
CA VAL A 48 8.47 15.83 8.55
C VAL A 48 7.76 16.99 7.85
N TRP A 49 6.65 16.64 7.19
CA TRP A 49 5.50 17.52 6.94
C TRP A 49 4.41 17.14 7.95
N GLU A 50 3.98 18.07 8.80
CA GLU A 50 2.83 17.92 9.68
C GLU A 50 1.75 18.97 9.36
N GLU A 51 0.46 18.62 9.39
CA GLU A 51 -0.63 19.50 8.92
C GLU A 51 -1.84 19.54 9.85
N ILE A 52 -2.64 20.62 9.74
CA ILE A 52 -3.94 20.71 10.42
C ILE A 52 -5.02 19.90 9.69
N PRO A 53 -6.08 19.43 10.39
CA PRO A 53 -7.14 18.61 9.79
C PRO A 53 -8.19 19.42 9.01
N TRP A 54 -7.79 20.47 8.30
CA TRP A 54 -8.65 21.09 7.28
C TRP A 54 -8.60 20.25 6.00
N CYS A 55 -9.38 19.18 5.99
CA CYS A 55 -9.34 18.16 4.96
C CYS A 55 -10.72 17.96 4.32
N ARG A 56 -10.87 18.38 3.05
CA ARG A 56 -12.13 18.36 2.28
C ARG A 56 -13.24 19.27 2.85
N GLY A 57 -14.45 19.13 2.30
CA GLY A 57 -15.70 19.68 2.83
C GLY A 57 -16.03 21.11 2.39
N GLY A 58 -15.01 21.96 2.22
CA GLY A 58 -15.15 23.38 1.95
C GLY A 58 -14.71 24.23 3.15
N LEU A 59 -15.44 25.31 3.45
CA LEU A 59 -15.12 26.21 4.56
C LEU A 59 -16.35 26.54 5.41
N GLY A 60 -16.28 26.21 6.71
CA GLY A 60 -17.33 26.52 7.66
C GLY A 60 -17.30 27.95 8.21
N GLY A 61 -18.26 28.25 9.09
CA GLY A 61 -18.39 29.56 9.75
C GLY A 61 -17.30 29.86 10.81
N PRO A 62 -17.48 30.93 11.61
CA PRO A 62 -16.44 31.44 12.52
C PRO A 62 -15.88 30.43 13.52
N ILE A 63 -16.70 29.51 14.04
CA ILE A 63 -16.26 28.47 14.98
C ILE A 63 -15.30 27.49 14.31
N TYR A 64 -15.60 27.08 13.07
CA TYR A 64 -14.76 26.20 12.25
C TYR A 64 -13.40 26.86 11.96
N GLN A 65 -13.44 28.11 11.52
CA GLN A 65 -12.25 28.89 11.21
C GLN A 65 -11.38 29.15 12.45
N ALA A 66 -12.01 29.44 13.59
CA ALA A 66 -11.31 29.60 14.86
C ALA A 66 -10.66 28.29 15.33
N GLN A 67 -11.27 27.14 15.07
CA GLN A 67 -10.67 25.83 15.33
C GLN A 67 -9.42 25.61 14.47
N ALA A 68 -9.49 25.83 13.16
CA ALA A 68 -8.35 25.65 12.26
C ALA A 68 -7.17 26.55 12.65
N LYS A 69 -7.42 27.85 12.92
CA LYS A 69 -6.40 28.78 13.44
C LYS A 69 -5.79 28.29 14.75
N ARG A 70 -6.63 27.90 15.73
CA ARG A 70 -6.16 27.39 17.03
C ARG A 70 -5.32 26.13 16.88
N MET A 71 -5.73 25.19 16.03
CA MET A 71 -4.97 23.95 15.81
C MET A 71 -3.64 24.20 15.09
N LEU A 72 -3.59 25.16 14.14
CA LEU A 72 -2.34 25.56 13.51
C LEU A 72 -1.37 26.17 14.53
N THR A 73 -1.87 27.11 15.35
CA THR A 73 -1.08 27.72 16.43
C THR A 73 -0.56 26.66 17.40
N ASN A 74 -1.44 25.77 17.87
CA ASN A 74 -1.06 24.71 18.80
C ASN A 74 0.00 23.76 18.19
N MET A 75 -0.20 23.33 16.94
CA MET A 75 0.74 22.43 16.26
C MET A 75 2.13 23.07 16.14
N ILE A 76 2.20 24.33 15.67
CA ILE A 76 3.47 25.03 15.54
C ILE A 76 4.10 25.24 16.93
N GLU A 77 3.39 25.81 17.90
CA GLU A 77 3.97 26.10 19.23
C GLU A 77 4.43 24.83 19.98
N GLN A 78 3.66 23.74 19.89
CA GLN A 78 3.99 22.49 20.59
C GLN A 78 5.16 21.75 19.93
N HIS A 79 5.27 21.84 18.60
CA HIS A 79 6.22 21.04 17.84
C HIS A 79 7.37 21.85 17.21
N TYR A 80 7.44 23.16 17.46
CA TYR A 80 8.46 24.11 16.94
C TYR A 80 9.90 23.61 17.09
N ASN A 81 10.20 22.93 18.20
CA ASN A 81 11.56 22.54 18.56
C ASN A 81 12.04 21.26 17.85
N HIS A 82 11.20 20.58 17.08
CA HIS A 82 11.58 19.35 16.37
C HIS A 82 12.38 19.68 15.10
N PRO A 83 13.68 19.34 15.03
CA PRO A 83 14.50 19.56 13.83
C PRO A 83 14.02 18.74 12.62
N SER A 84 13.28 17.65 12.84
CA SER A 84 12.70 16.88 11.74
C SER A 84 11.68 17.67 10.94
N ILE A 85 10.92 18.58 11.56
CA ILE A 85 9.86 19.32 10.86
C ILE A 85 10.49 20.34 9.92
N ILE A 86 10.08 20.29 8.66
CA ILE A 86 10.49 21.26 7.63
C ILE A 86 9.28 21.97 6.98
N ILE A 87 8.08 21.41 7.12
CA ILE A 87 6.86 21.90 6.47
C ILE A 87 5.68 21.90 7.45
N TRP A 88 4.97 23.02 7.53
CA TRP A 88 3.66 23.14 8.16
C TRP A 88 2.54 23.12 7.12
N GLY A 89 1.74 22.07 7.12
CA GLY A 89 0.63 21.91 6.20
C GLY A 89 -0.64 22.63 6.65
N LEU A 90 -1.28 23.33 5.72
CA LEU A 90 -2.46 24.15 6.00
C LEU A 90 -3.79 23.44 5.65
N GLY A 91 -3.73 22.35 4.89
CA GLY A 91 -4.91 21.58 4.48
C GLY A 91 -4.66 20.60 3.34
N ASN A 92 -5.65 19.76 3.11
CA ASN A 92 -5.64 18.71 2.10
C ASN A 92 -6.98 18.67 1.35
N GLU A 93 -6.92 18.65 0.01
CA GLU A 93 -8.11 18.51 -0.85
C GLU A 93 -9.19 19.56 -0.54
N ASN A 94 -8.78 20.80 -0.27
CA ASN A 94 -9.71 21.90 0.02
C ASN A 94 -10.54 22.31 -1.21
N ASP A 95 -10.23 21.74 -2.38
CA ASP A 95 -11.05 21.80 -3.59
C ASP A 95 -12.25 20.82 -3.59
N TRP A 96 -12.38 19.99 -2.56
CA TRP A 96 -13.44 18.99 -2.44
C TRP A 96 -14.69 19.59 -1.75
N PRO A 97 -15.83 19.76 -2.44
CA PRO A 97 -17.06 20.29 -1.84
C PRO A 97 -17.90 19.20 -1.16
N GLY A 98 -18.90 19.58 -0.35
CA GLY A 98 -19.98 18.65 0.04
C GLY A 98 -20.51 18.80 1.46
N ASP A 99 -19.79 19.48 2.35
CA ASP A 99 -20.21 19.62 3.75
C ASP A 99 -21.11 20.85 3.98
N PHE A 100 -21.11 21.79 3.03
CA PHE A 100 -21.86 23.06 3.10
C PHE A 100 -22.65 23.29 1.81
N GLU A 101 -23.75 24.04 1.91
CA GLU A 101 -24.56 24.44 0.74
C GLU A 101 -23.78 25.31 -0.26
N GLU A 102 -22.87 26.15 0.26
CA GLU A 102 -22.02 27.03 -0.52
C GLU A 102 -20.58 26.48 -0.59
N PHE A 103 -19.99 26.52 -1.79
CA PHE A 103 -18.57 26.29 -2.00
C PHE A 103 -17.95 27.51 -2.67
N ASP A 104 -17.33 28.38 -1.86
CA ASP A 104 -16.77 29.66 -2.30
C ASP A 104 -15.24 29.63 -2.31
N LYS A 105 -14.67 29.64 -3.52
CA LYS A 105 -13.22 29.60 -3.73
C LYS A 105 -12.51 30.84 -3.17
N GLU A 106 -13.11 32.02 -3.21
CA GLU A 106 -12.48 33.24 -2.72
C GLU A 106 -12.47 33.28 -1.18
N LYS A 107 -13.52 32.78 -0.52
CA LYS A 107 -13.49 32.58 0.94
C LYS A 107 -12.43 31.57 1.36
N ILE A 108 -12.29 30.46 0.63
CA ILE A 108 -11.23 29.47 0.87
C ILE A 108 -9.85 30.09 0.68
N ARG A 109 -9.60 30.82 -0.43
CA ARG A 109 -8.33 31.52 -0.68
C ARG A 109 -8.01 32.53 0.41
N THR A 110 -8.99 33.33 0.82
CA THR A 110 -8.84 34.34 1.88
C THR A 110 -8.41 33.67 3.20
N PHE A 111 -9.13 32.62 3.60
CA PHE A 111 -8.80 31.90 4.83
C PHE A 111 -7.44 31.17 4.74
N MET A 112 -7.11 30.59 3.58
CA MET A 112 -5.80 29.98 3.33
C MET A 112 -4.65 30.99 3.48
N LYS A 113 -4.82 32.22 2.95
CA LYS A 113 -3.85 33.31 3.13
C LYS A 113 -3.70 33.71 4.60
N GLU A 114 -4.80 33.76 5.35
CA GLU A 114 -4.75 34.03 6.79
C GLU A 114 -3.96 32.97 7.56
N LEU A 115 -4.17 31.67 7.25
CA LEU A 115 -3.42 30.57 7.85
C LEU A 115 -1.93 30.60 7.46
N ASN A 116 -1.64 30.88 6.19
CA ASN A 116 -0.28 31.02 5.70
C ASN A 116 0.48 32.14 6.45
N ASN A 117 -0.14 33.32 6.55
CA ASN A 117 0.43 34.46 7.27
C ASN A 117 0.62 34.14 8.77
N LEU A 118 -0.35 33.48 9.40
CA LEU A 118 -0.25 33.07 10.80
C LEU A 118 0.92 32.10 11.01
N SER A 119 1.09 31.11 10.12
CA SER A 119 2.20 30.16 10.18
C SER A 119 3.55 30.88 10.14
N HIS A 120 3.74 31.78 9.17
CA HIS A 120 4.99 32.55 9.04
C HIS A 120 5.24 33.55 10.17
N GLN A 121 4.19 34.06 10.81
CA GLN A 121 4.30 34.89 12.01
C GLN A 121 4.77 34.08 13.23
N LEU A 122 4.30 32.84 13.37
CA LEU A 122 4.64 31.95 14.48
C LEU A 122 6.01 31.29 14.29
N ASP A 123 6.32 30.89 13.06
CA ASP A 123 7.58 30.22 12.71
C ASP A 123 8.04 30.62 11.30
N PRO A 124 8.81 31.72 11.17
CA PRO A 124 9.35 32.14 9.89
C PRO A 124 10.48 31.24 9.38
N SER A 125 10.91 30.22 10.14
CA SER A 125 12.03 29.36 9.77
C SER A 125 11.63 28.17 8.88
N ARG A 126 10.33 27.90 8.73
CA ARG A 126 9.79 26.74 7.99
C ARG A 126 8.84 27.15 6.87
N SER A 127 8.71 26.28 5.89
CA SER A 127 7.79 26.49 4.76
C SER A 127 6.38 26.02 5.10
N THR A 128 5.38 26.64 4.49
CA THR A 128 4.01 26.16 4.46
C THR A 128 3.76 25.27 3.25
N ALA A 129 2.79 24.36 3.35
CA ALA A 129 2.33 23.59 2.20
C ALA A 129 0.85 23.26 2.22
N ILE A 130 0.31 22.91 1.05
CA ILE A 130 -0.98 22.23 0.90
C ILE A 130 -0.89 21.13 -0.14
N ARG A 131 -1.84 20.20 -0.08
CA ARG A 131 -2.05 19.19 -1.11
C ARG A 131 -3.41 19.38 -1.79
N ARG A 132 -3.41 19.37 -3.13
CA ARG A 132 -4.57 19.37 -4.03
C ARG A 132 -5.59 20.48 -3.73
N CYS A 133 -5.23 21.70 -4.12
CA CYS A 133 -6.14 22.83 -4.18
C CYS A 133 -5.57 23.85 -5.16
N ASP A 134 -5.75 23.58 -6.46
CA ASP A 134 -5.04 24.29 -7.54
C ASP A 134 -5.26 25.81 -7.50
N PHE A 135 -6.48 26.24 -7.18
CA PHE A 135 -6.83 27.64 -7.01
C PHE A 135 -6.26 28.30 -5.74
N CYS A 136 -5.49 27.57 -4.93
CA CYS A 136 -4.72 28.09 -3.79
C CYS A 136 -3.21 27.84 -3.93
N ARG A 137 -2.74 27.32 -5.08
CA ARG A 137 -1.31 26.99 -5.31
C ARG A 137 -0.39 28.19 -5.04
N ASP A 138 -0.82 29.39 -5.43
CA ASP A 138 -0.07 30.66 -5.33
C ASP A 138 0.04 31.22 -3.90
N ILE A 139 -0.57 30.57 -2.90
CA ILE A 139 -0.64 31.10 -1.53
C ILE A 139 0.47 30.53 -0.64
N VAL A 140 0.83 29.26 -0.82
CA VAL A 140 1.78 28.54 0.05
C VAL A 140 3.18 28.51 -0.54
N ASP A 141 4.17 28.19 0.30
CA ASP A 141 5.56 28.10 -0.14
C ASP A 141 5.84 26.84 -0.98
N VAL A 142 5.23 25.70 -0.63
CA VAL A 142 5.41 24.40 -1.29
C VAL A 142 4.05 23.82 -1.67
N TYR A 143 3.90 23.41 -2.93
CA TYR A 143 2.64 22.87 -3.42
C TYR A 143 2.75 21.41 -3.84
N SER A 144 1.71 20.64 -3.52
CA SER A 144 1.53 19.28 -4.02
C SER A 144 0.24 19.13 -4.82
N PRO A 145 0.29 18.74 -6.10
CA PRO A 145 -0.90 18.34 -6.85
C PRO A 145 -1.36 16.93 -6.48
N SER A 146 -2.44 16.46 -7.12
CA SER A 146 -2.81 15.03 -7.12
C SER A 146 -2.17 14.33 -8.32
N ILE A 147 -1.28 13.37 -8.08
CA ILE A 147 -0.66 12.52 -9.12
C ILE A 147 -0.71 11.06 -8.66
N TRP A 148 -1.61 10.28 -9.26
CA TRP A 148 -1.88 8.88 -8.98
C TRP A 148 -1.79 8.02 -10.24
N ALA A 149 -0.69 8.21 -10.99
CA ALA A 149 -0.44 7.54 -12.26
C ALA A 149 -0.50 6.01 -12.11
N GLY A 150 -1.41 5.38 -12.84
CA GLY A 150 -1.64 3.93 -12.77
C GLY A 150 -2.64 3.49 -11.71
N TRP A 151 -3.20 4.38 -10.89
CA TRP A 151 -4.19 3.96 -9.88
C TRP A 151 -5.57 4.57 -10.12
N TYR A 152 -5.75 5.84 -9.74
CA TYR A 152 -7.01 6.54 -9.96
C TYR A 152 -7.17 7.00 -11.41
N ARG A 153 -6.05 7.22 -12.12
CA ARG A 153 -6.08 7.64 -13.51
C ARG A 153 -4.79 7.32 -14.24
N GLY A 154 -4.91 7.10 -15.55
CA GLY A 154 -3.79 6.90 -16.45
C GLY A 154 -3.02 5.61 -16.17
N ASP A 155 -1.83 5.54 -16.73
CA ASP A 155 -0.87 4.44 -16.61
C ASP A 155 0.32 4.88 -15.75
N TYR A 156 0.89 4.00 -14.92
CA TYR A 156 2.05 4.35 -14.08
C TYR A 156 3.25 4.81 -14.91
N THR A 157 3.32 4.42 -16.19
CA THR A 157 4.34 4.85 -17.14
C THR A 157 4.33 6.36 -17.43
N GLU A 158 3.23 7.05 -17.12
CA GLU A 158 3.07 8.49 -17.32
C GLU A 158 3.60 9.33 -16.13
N TYR A 159 4.03 8.68 -15.04
CA TYR A 159 4.42 9.34 -13.79
C TYR A 159 5.42 10.49 -13.98
N LYS A 160 6.51 10.26 -14.74
CA LYS A 160 7.57 11.26 -14.92
C LYS A 160 7.07 12.47 -15.71
N ASP A 161 6.35 12.24 -16.81
CA ASP A 161 5.85 13.30 -17.67
C ASP A 161 4.81 14.17 -16.95
N VAL A 162 3.89 13.53 -16.21
CA VAL A 162 2.89 14.27 -15.41
C VAL A 162 3.57 15.04 -14.28
N SER A 163 4.57 14.45 -13.61
CA SER A 163 5.33 15.13 -12.57
C SER A 163 6.08 16.34 -13.10
N LEU A 164 6.69 16.24 -14.28
CA LEU A 164 7.39 17.36 -14.93
C LEU A 164 6.41 18.47 -15.31
N ALA A 165 5.24 18.12 -15.83
CA ALA A 165 4.20 19.08 -16.17
C ALA A 165 3.69 19.85 -14.95
N GLU A 166 3.53 19.20 -13.79
CA GLU A 166 3.11 19.84 -12.55
C GLU A 166 4.24 20.62 -11.84
N PHE A 167 5.48 20.12 -11.92
CA PHE A 167 6.67 20.84 -11.47
C PHE A 167 6.75 22.21 -12.16
N ASN A 168 6.55 22.27 -13.46
CA ASN A 168 6.59 23.52 -14.24
C ASN A 168 5.47 24.52 -13.92
N LYS A 169 4.46 24.14 -13.11
CA LYS A 169 3.36 25.02 -12.67
C LYS A 169 3.56 25.59 -11.27
N SER A 170 4.58 25.13 -10.53
CA SER A 170 4.75 25.43 -9.11
C SER A 170 6.17 25.92 -8.84
N ASP A 171 6.31 27.00 -8.07
CA ASP A 171 7.65 27.54 -7.72
C ASP A 171 8.46 26.54 -6.89
N ARG A 172 7.79 25.84 -5.96
CA ARG A 172 8.36 24.71 -5.22
C ARG A 172 7.38 23.56 -5.24
N PHE A 173 7.77 22.50 -5.94
CA PHE A 173 6.99 21.29 -6.10
C PHE A 173 7.46 20.21 -5.12
N LEU A 174 6.52 19.54 -4.45
CA LEU A 174 6.75 18.31 -3.69
C LEU A 174 5.56 17.38 -3.94
N HIS A 175 5.81 16.12 -4.32
CA HIS A 175 4.71 15.19 -4.61
C HIS A 175 4.39 14.30 -3.42
N VAL A 176 3.33 14.61 -2.69
CA VAL A 176 2.80 13.78 -1.60
C VAL A 176 1.53 13.05 -2.06
N GLU A 177 1.48 11.77 -1.75
CA GLU A 177 0.48 10.76 -2.15
C GLU A 177 0.57 10.27 -3.60
N TRP A 178 1.00 9.01 -3.71
CA TRP A 178 0.92 8.14 -4.87
C TRP A 178 0.93 6.69 -4.39
N GLY A 179 0.67 5.74 -5.28
CA GLY A 179 0.59 4.32 -4.96
C GLY A 179 -0.70 3.67 -5.45
N GLY A 180 -1.09 2.56 -4.83
CA GLY A 180 -2.29 1.81 -5.20
C GLY A 180 -2.58 0.68 -4.21
N ASP A 181 -3.84 0.25 -4.14
CA ASP A 181 -4.26 -0.75 -3.16
C ASP A 181 -3.74 -2.14 -3.57
N SER A 182 -3.29 -2.90 -2.58
CA SER A 182 -2.95 -4.30 -2.73
C SER A 182 -3.57 -5.12 -1.60
N HIS A 183 -4.36 -6.12 -1.97
CA HIS A 183 -4.86 -7.10 -1.02
C HIS A 183 -3.73 -8.06 -0.68
N ALA A 184 -3.15 -7.89 0.51
CA ALA A 184 -2.01 -8.68 0.95
C ALA A 184 -2.27 -10.19 0.73
N ARG A 185 -1.30 -10.89 0.12
CA ARG A 185 -1.33 -12.32 -0.29
C ARG A 185 -2.07 -12.62 -1.59
N ARG A 186 -2.65 -11.61 -2.25
CA ARG A 186 -3.22 -11.75 -3.59
C ARG A 186 -2.13 -11.45 -4.62
N HIS A 187 -1.89 -12.39 -5.51
CA HIS A 187 -0.91 -12.27 -6.58
C HIS A 187 -1.55 -12.55 -7.93
N SER A 188 -0.83 -12.23 -8.99
CA SER A 188 -1.29 -12.34 -10.36
C SER A 188 -0.13 -12.70 -11.28
N GLU A 189 -0.35 -13.65 -12.18
CA GLU A 189 0.54 -13.93 -13.31
C GLU A 189 0.45 -12.86 -14.41
N ASN A 190 -0.65 -12.10 -14.46
CA ASN A 190 -0.91 -11.07 -15.47
C ASN A 190 -1.31 -9.72 -14.82
N PRO A 191 -0.44 -9.13 -13.98
CA PRO A 191 -0.80 -7.96 -13.15
C PRO A 191 -1.27 -6.75 -13.95
N ASP A 192 -0.73 -6.54 -15.15
CA ASP A 192 -0.97 -5.34 -15.95
C ASP A 192 -2.16 -5.47 -16.91
N ASN A 193 -2.93 -6.57 -16.85
CA ASN A 193 -4.02 -6.83 -17.79
C ASN A 193 -5.07 -5.70 -17.82
N ALA A 194 -5.34 -5.06 -16.67
CA ALA A 194 -6.26 -3.93 -16.58
C ALA A 194 -5.79 -2.70 -17.36
N LEU A 195 -4.47 -2.48 -17.50
CA LEU A 195 -3.92 -1.33 -18.23
C LEU A 195 -4.30 -1.32 -19.70
N SER A 196 -4.54 -2.48 -20.31
CA SER A 196 -4.96 -2.61 -21.72
C SER A 196 -6.26 -1.86 -22.04
N LYS A 197 -7.10 -1.61 -21.03
CA LYS A 197 -8.39 -0.90 -21.15
C LYS A 197 -8.30 0.57 -20.75
N ILE A 198 -7.15 1.03 -20.26
CA ILE A 198 -6.97 2.37 -19.72
C ILE A 198 -6.46 3.31 -20.80
N LYS A 199 -7.10 4.47 -20.93
CA LYS A 199 -6.69 5.51 -21.87
C LYS A 199 -5.48 6.26 -21.32
N LYS A 200 -4.38 6.26 -22.09
CA LYS A 200 -3.19 7.09 -21.84
C LYS A 200 -3.40 8.54 -22.30
N GLY A 201 -2.63 9.47 -21.74
CA GLY A 201 -2.61 10.90 -22.10
C GLY A 201 -3.79 11.70 -21.53
N GLY A 202 -4.50 11.16 -20.54
CA GLY A 202 -5.69 11.79 -19.92
C GLY A 202 -5.41 12.57 -18.62
N GLY A 203 -4.13 12.71 -18.24
CA GLY A 203 -3.71 13.14 -16.90
C GLY A 203 -3.61 11.96 -15.92
N ALA A 204 -3.17 12.24 -14.69
CA ALA A 204 -3.03 11.23 -13.63
C ALA A 204 -3.63 11.68 -12.28
N ASP A 205 -4.44 12.74 -12.28
CA ASP A 205 -5.06 13.31 -11.08
C ASP A 205 -6.30 12.53 -10.62
N GLU A 206 -6.48 12.42 -9.30
CA GLU A 206 -7.71 11.91 -8.68
C GLU A 206 -8.79 12.99 -8.70
N ARG A 207 -9.90 12.71 -9.38
CA ARG A 207 -11.09 13.58 -9.46
C ARG A 207 -12.26 12.99 -8.69
N ALA A 208 -13.29 13.81 -8.49
CA ALA A 208 -14.54 13.38 -7.88
C ALA A 208 -15.09 12.10 -8.56
N GLY A 209 -15.32 11.06 -7.76
CA GLY A 209 -15.80 9.75 -8.21
C GLY A 209 -14.71 8.72 -8.50
N ASP A 210 -13.44 9.10 -8.72
CA ASP A 210 -12.39 8.13 -9.04
C ASP A 210 -12.08 7.18 -7.88
N ALA A 211 -12.24 7.64 -6.62
CA ALA A 211 -12.11 6.82 -5.42
C ALA A 211 -13.22 5.78 -5.24
N SER A 212 -14.36 5.95 -5.92
CA SER A 212 -15.49 5.01 -5.88
C SER A 212 -15.19 3.75 -6.69
N LEU A 213 -15.72 2.61 -6.25
CA LEU A 213 -15.71 1.37 -7.02
C LEU A 213 -16.73 1.39 -8.18
N TYR A 214 -17.58 2.41 -8.24
CA TYR A 214 -18.66 2.51 -9.22
C TYR A 214 -18.46 3.69 -10.17
N GLY A 215 -18.94 3.54 -11.40
CA GLY A 215 -18.92 4.61 -12.41
C GLY A 215 -17.52 5.04 -12.86
N GLY A 216 -17.47 6.18 -13.57
CA GLY A 216 -16.25 6.76 -14.12
C GLY A 216 -15.57 5.93 -15.22
N ALA A 217 -14.50 6.49 -15.79
CA ALA A 217 -13.71 5.84 -16.83
C ALA A 217 -12.97 4.58 -16.31
N ALA A 218 -12.43 3.78 -17.24
CA ALA A 218 -11.58 2.65 -16.89
C ALA A 218 -10.33 3.12 -16.14
N ARG A 219 -10.02 2.47 -15.02
CA ARG A 219 -8.90 2.81 -14.11
C ARG A 219 -8.57 1.62 -13.22
N VAL A 220 -7.31 1.43 -12.84
CA VAL A 220 -6.88 0.24 -12.08
C VAL A 220 -7.53 0.17 -10.70
N SER A 221 -7.75 1.32 -10.05
CA SER A 221 -8.48 1.37 -8.77
C SER A 221 -9.87 0.72 -8.80
N LYS A 222 -10.50 0.62 -9.97
CA LYS A 222 -11.79 -0.04 -10.18
C LYS A 222 -11.66 -1.40 -10.90
N ASP A 223 -10.86 -1.43 -11.96
CA ASP A 223 -10.82 -2.55 -12.93
C ASP A 223 -9.61 -3.47 -12.73
N GLY A 224 -8.69 -3.11 -11.83
CA GLY A 224 -7.53 -3.92 -11.44
C GLY A 224 -7.91 -5.04 -10.46
N ASP A 225 -7.04 -6.04 -10.36
CA ASP A 225 -7.23 -7.19 -9.47
C ASP A 225 -6.84 -6.91 -8.00
N TRP A 226 -6.25 -5.74 -7.74
CA TRP A 226 -5.69 -5.34 -6.43
C TRP A 226 -4.65 -6.35 -5.92
N SER A 227 -3.88 -6.95 -6.83
CA SER A 227 -2.80 -7.85 -6.49
C SER A 227 -1.54 -7.11 -6.02
N GLU A 228 -0.74 -7.77 -5.18
CA GLU A 228 0.62 -7.36 -4.87
C GLU A 228 1.50 -7.31 -6.13
N SER A 229 1.17 -8.12 -7.15
CA SER A 229 1.92 -8.17 -8.40
C SER A 229 1.83 -6.85 -9.17
N TYR A 230 0.65 -6.22 -9.20
CA TYR A 230 0.45 -4.93 -9.85
C TYR A 230 1.15 -3.80 -9.11
N ILE A 231 0.92 -3.68 -7.79
CA ILE A 231 1.52 -2.59 -7.02
C ILE A 231 3.06 -2.70 -7.02
N ALA A 232 3.60 -3.91 -7.15
CA ALA A 232 5.03 -4.12 -7.30
C ALA A 232 5.58 -3.47 -8.57
N ASN A 233 4.92 -3.65 -9.72
CA ASN A 233 5.31 -3.02 -10.98
C ASN A 233 5.17 -1.49 -10.92
N LEU A 234 4.07 -1.00 -10.34
CA LEU A 234 3.83 0.43 -10.18
C LEU A 234 4.94 1.09 -9.33
N ILE A 235 5.26 0.53 -8.16
CA ILE A 235 6.29 1.08 -7.26
C ILE A 235 7.67 1.03 -7.90
N ASP A 236 8.07 -0.13 -8.45
CA ASP A 236 9.34 -0.33 -9.15
C ASP A 236 9.54 0.72 -10.26
N TRP A 237 8.49 0.95 -11.05
CA TRP A 237 8.50 1.99 -12.08
C TRP A 237 8.71 3.39 -11.50
N HIS A 238 7.95 3.78 -10.47
CA HIS A 238 8.07 5.12 -9.88
C HIS A 238 9.48 5.34 -9.30
N LEU A 239 10.02 4.35 -8.59
CA LEU A 239 11.33 4.46 -7.96
C LEU A 239 12.47 4.57 -8.97
N LYS A 240 12.46 3.78 -10.05
CA LYS A 240 13.49 3.91 -11.10
C LYS A 240 13.37 5.20 -11.91
N GLU A 241 12.15 5.71 -12.13
CA GLU A 241 11.98 7.02 -12.78
C GLU A 241 12.56 8.16 -11.93
N GLN A 242 12.37 8.12 -10.61
CA GLN A 242 12.88 9.14 -9.67
C GLN A 242 14.40 9.31 -9.74
N GLU A 243 15.16 8.24 -10.02
CA GLU A 243 16.62 8.32 -10.23
C GLU A 243 17.01 9.22 -11.43
N THR A 244 16.08 9.47 -12.34
CA THR A 244 16.29 10.25 -13.58
C THR A 244 15.57 11.59 -13.59
N MET A 245 15.14 12.06 -12.41
CA MET A 245 14.41 13.32 -12.22
C MET A 245 15.24 14.26 -11.31
N PRO A 246 16.38 14.82 -11.80
CA PRO A 246 17.27 15.64 -10.97
C PRO A 246 16.65 16.94 -10.47
N TRP A 247 15.50 17.34 -11.01
CA TRP A 247 14.70 18.50 -10.62
C TRP A 247 13.68 18.19 -9.51
N LEU A 248 13.47 16.91 -9.19
CA LEU A 248 12.49 16.47 -8.21
C LEU A 248 13.01 16.74 -6.79
N SER A 249 12.23 17.45 -5.97
CA SER A 249 12.52 17.61 -4.54
C SER A 249 12.44 16.28 -3.80
N GLY A 250 11.39 15.51 -4.06
CA GLY A 250 11.13 14.19 -3.48
C GLY A 250 9.65 13.82 -3.64
N THR A 251 9.29 12.65 -3.09
CA THR A 251 7.90 12.22 -3.01
C THR A 251 7.58 11.53 -1.68
N ALA A 252 6.29 11.40 -1.35
CA ALA A 252 5.82 10.52 -0.28
C ALA A 252 4.72 9.57 -0.77
N TYR A 253 4.99 8.27 -0.71
CA TYR A 253 4.02 7.22 -0.99
C TYR A 253 2.87 7.25 0.03
N TRP A 254 1.64 6.96 -0.41
CA TRP A 254 0.49 6.91 0.47
C TRP A 254 -0.12 5.51 0.58
N PRO A 255 -0.17 4.91 1.77
CA PRO A 255 0.57 5.20 3.02
C PRO A 255 1.64 4.14 3.30
N PHE A 256 2.35 4.26 4.42
CA PHE A 256 3.24 3.19 4.88
C PHE A 256 2.47 1.92 5.29
N LYS A 257 1.44 2.07 6.12
CA LYS A 257 0.67 0.97 6.71
C LYS A 257 -0.80 1.04 6.35
N ASP A 258 -1.43 -0.10 6.08
CA ASP A 258 -2.87 -0.21 5.89
C ASP A 258 -3.62 0.41 7.09
N PHE A 259 -4.67 1.18 6.82
CA PHE A 259 -5.43 1.87 7.85
C PHE A 259 -6.93 1.83 7.57
N SER A 260 -7.72 1.91 8.64
CA SER A 260 -9.18 1.86 8.50
C SER A 260 -9.73 3.17 7.97
N THR A 261 -10.77 3.10 7.14
CA THR A 261 -11.49 4.25 6.61
C THR A 261 -12.99 3.93 6.51
N PRO A 262 -13.88 4.84 6.94
CA PRO A 262 -15.32 4.57 6.95
C PRO A 262 -15.94 4.58 5.55
N ILE A 263 -15.28 5.17 4.55
CA ILE A 263 -15.84 5.39 3.21
C ILE A 263 -15.55 4.23 2.22
N ARG A 264 -14.99 3.11 2.69
CA ARG A 264 -14.65 1.94 1.85
C ARG A 264 -15.22 0.62 2.38
N PRO A 265 -16.55 0.52 2.56
CA PRO A 265 -17.18 -0.69 3.11
C PRO A 265 -16.95 -1.95 2.26
N GLU A 266 -16.69 -1.78 0.97
CA GLU A 266 -16.64 -2.88 -0.03
C GLU A 266 -15.22 -3.24 -0.48
N ASN A 267 -14.19 -2.65 0.14
CA ASN A 267 -12.82 -3.04 -0.13
C ASN A 267 -12.57 -4.53 0.19
N PRO A 268 -11.58 -5.19 -0.44
CA PRO A 268 -11.26 -6.60 -0.20
C PRO A 268 -11.14 -6.97 1.28
N VAL A 269 -10.55 -6.09 2.08
CA VAL A 269 -10.77 -6.01 3.52
C VAL A 269 -11.72 -4.84 3.78
N PRO A 270 -12.97 -5.10 4.23
CA PRO A 270 -13.95 -4.06 4.46
C PRO A 270 -13.44 -2.94 5.38
N TYR A 271 -13.71 -1.70 5.01
CA TYR A 271 -13.36 -0.48 5.77
C TYR A 271 -11.85 -0.27 5.98
N VAL A 272 -11.00 -0.79 5.09
CA VAL A 272 -9.55 -0.60 5.15
C VAL A 272 -9.04 -0.05 3.82
N ASN A 273 -8.30 1.05 3.86
CA ASN A 273 -7.44 1.47 2.76
C ASN A 273 -6.21 0.55 2.75
N GLN A 274 -6.04 -0.19 1.65
CA GLN A 274 -5.08 -1.28 1.52
C GLN A 274 -3.86 -0.90 0.67
N LYS A 275 -3.61 0.40 0.50
CA LYS A 275 -2.44 0.89 -0.22
C LYS A 275 -1.12 0.69 0.55
N GLY A 276 -1.16 0.36 1.83
CA GLY A 276 0.03 0.21 2.65
C GLY A 276 1.00 -0.82 2.08
N VAL A 277 2.29 -0.58 2.29
CA VAL A 277 3.35 -1.58 2.05
C VAL A 277 3.56 -2.51 3.27
N VAL A 278 2.85 -2.22 4.35
CA VAL A 278 2.74 -3.03 5.56
C VAL A 278 1.25 -3.23 5.85
N GLU A 279 0.84 -4.45 6.19
CA GLU A 279 -0.49 -4.74 6.72
C GLU A 279 -0.72 -3.99 8.04
N ARG A 280 -1.99 -3.88 8.44
CA ARG A 280 -2.39 -3.09 9.60
C ARG A 280 -1.82 -3.57 10.94
N ASP A 281 -1.29 -4.79 10.99
CA ASP A 281 -0.69 -5.45 12.15
C ASP A 281 0.85 -5.53 12.12
N PHE A 282 1.49 -4.74 11.26
CA PHE A 282 2.94 -4.73 11.02
C PHE A 282 3.49 -5.85 10.13
N THR A 283 2.66 -6.74 9.60
CA THR A 283 3.13 -7.73 8.61
C THR A 283 3.59 -7.02 7.34
N ARG A 284 4.83 -7.23 6.91
CA ARG A 284 5.38 -6.61 5.68
C ARG A 284 4.72 -7.25 4.45
N LYS A 285 4.26 -6.41 3.51
CA LYS A 285 3.86 -6.87 2.18
C LYS A 285 5.09 -7.00 1.28
N GLU A 286 4.93 -7.62 0.11
CA GLU A 286 6.01 -7.74 -0.88
C GLU A 286 6.54 -6.35 -1.29
N ALA A 287 5.64 -5.35 -1.34
CA ALA A 287 5.96 -3.96 -1.66
C ALA A 287 6.98 -3.30 -0.72
N PHE A 288 7.07 -3.71 0.55
CA PHE A 288 8.05 -3.18 1.51
C PHE A 288 9.49 -3.38 1.00
N TYR A 289 9.75 -4.57 0.45
CA TYR A 289 11.08 -4.97 -0.01
C TYR A 289 11.47 -4.30 -1.32
N ILE A 290 10.51 -3.81 -2.09
CA ILE A 290 10.75 -3.02 -3.30
C ILE A 290 11.36 -1.68 -2.91
N PHE A 291 10.70 -0.92 -2.02
CA PHE A 291 11.27 0.31 -1.47
C PHE A 291 12.65 0.07 -0.85
N GLN A 292 12.76 -0.95 0.00
CA GLN A 292 14.02 -1.28 0.65
C GLN A 292 15.14 -1.54 -0.37
N SER A 293 14.88 -2.27 -1.46
CA SER A 293 15.87 -2.57 -2.49
C SER A 293 16.39 -1.35 -3.28
N TYR A 294 15.66 -0.22 -3.24
CA TYR A 294 16.08 1.04 -3.85
C TYR A 294 16.72 2.00 -2.84
N TRP A 295 16.24 2.03 -1.59
CA TRP A 295 16.55 3.13 -0.67
C TRP A 295 17.63 2.85 0.36
N ILE A 296 17.91 1.58 0.72
CA ILE A 296 18.92 1.28 1.74
C ILE A 296 20.26 0.88 1.16
N ASN A 297 21.33 1.08 1.94
CA ASN A 297 22.68 0.66 1.60
C ASN A 297 23.05 -0.75 2.12
N THR A 298 22.45 -1.16 3.24
CA THR A 298 22.69 -2.47 3.86
C THR A 298 22.26 -3.59 2.89
N PRO A 299 23.15 -4.53 2.53
CA PRO A 299 22.84 -5.59 1.58
C PRO A 299 21.58 -6.37 1.98
N MET A 300 20.63 -6.50 1.04
CA MET A 300 19.41 -7.27 1.21
C MET A 300 19.02 -7.95 -0.11
N VAL A 301 18.24 -9.02 -0.02
CA VAL A 301 17.65 -9.70 -1.18
C VAL A 301 16.31 -10.28 -0.80
N HIS A 302 15.34 -10.17 -1.71
CA HIS A 302 13.98 -10.67 -1.53
C HIS A 302 13.43 -11.20 -2.86
N ILE A 303 13.10 -12.49 -2.91
CA ILE A 303 12.38 -13.09 -4.04
C ILE A 303 10.91 -12.68 -3.92
N TYR A 304 10.35 -12.07 -4.96
CA TYR A 304 8.92 -11.74 -4.95
C TYR A 304 8.06 -13.02 -4.86
N GLY A 305 7.13 -13.05 -3.91
CA GLY A 305 6.15 -14.14 -3.78
C GLY A 305 6.35 -15.05 -2.58
N HIS A 306 6.91 -14.55 -1.48
CA HIS A 306 6.91 -15.25 -0.17
C HIS A 306 5.50 -15.64 0.27
N THR A 307 4.53 -14.83 -0.11
CA THR A 307 3.12 -15.03 0.26
C THR A 307 2.25 -15.63 -0.86
N TRP A 308 2.90 -16.06 -1.95
CA TRP A 308 2.29 -16.65 -3.14
C TRP A 308 2.55 -18.17 -3.21
N PRO A 309 1.66 -18.99 -2.62
CA PRO A 309 1.94 -20.43 -2.48
C PRO A 309 1.80 -21.22 -3.78
N VAL A 310 0.94 -20.78 -4.71
CA VAL A 310 0.62 -21.53 -5.94
C VAL A 310 0.62 -20.58 -7.13
N ARG A 311 1.58 -20.77 -8.02
CA ARG A 311 1.67 -20.16 -9.35
C ARG A 311 0.91 -20.99 -10.38
N TRP A 312 0.65 -20.44 -11.56
CA TRP A 312 -0.14 -21.14 -12.58
C TRP A 312 0.20 -20.73 -14.00
N GLY A 313 -0.12 -21.59 -14.95
CA GLY A 313 0.06 -21.33 -16.38
C GLY A 313 -0.06 -22.59 -17.20
N ASP A 314 0.38 -22.54 -18.45
CA ASP A 314 0.48 -23.71 -19.30
C ASP A 314 1.73 -24.55 -18.95
N GLU A 315 1.74 -25.82 -19.36
CA GLU A 315 2.93 -26.68 -19.26
C GLU A 315 4.07 -26.11 -20.10
N GLY A 316 5.24 -26.00 -19.49
CA GLY A 316 6.44 -25.44 -20.12
C GLY A 316 6.40 -23.92 -20.31
N GLU A 317 5.34 -23.24 -19.87
CA GLU A 317 5.25 -21.78 -19.96
C GLU A 317 6.39 -21.14 -19.15
N GLU A 318 7.06 -20.16 -19.77
CA GLU A 318 8.07 -19.37 -19.09
C GLU A 318 7.42 -18.40 -18.11
N LYS A 319 7.75 -18.57 -16.83
CA LYS A 319 7.29 -17.72 -15.74
C LYS A 319 8.39 -16.81 -15.27
N MET A 320 8.06 -15.52 -15.18
CA MET A 320 8.99 -14.53 -14.65
C MET A 320 9.14 -14.71 -13.14
N VAL A 321 10.37 -14.80 -12.67
CA VAL A 321 10.76 -14.73 -11.25
C VAL A 321 11.47 -13.41 -11.05
N LYS A 322 10.92 -12.52 -10.20
CA LYS A 322 11.49 -11.22 -9.86
C LYS A 322 12.23 -11.30 -8.52
N VAL A 323 13.38 -10.66 -8.44
CA VAL A 323 14.13 -10.48 -7.19
C VAL A 323 14.36 -9.00 -6.96
N TYR A 324 13.98 -8.51 -5.78
CA TYR A 324 14.26 -7.15 -5.33
C TYR A 324 15.49 -7.18 -4.42
N SER A 325 16.55 -6.48 -4.83
CA SER A 325 17.83 -6.44 -4.10
C SER A 325 18.57 -5.14 -4.39
N ASN A 326 19.38 -4.69 -3.43
CA ASN A 326 20.33 -3.58 -3.58
C ASN A 326 21.78 -4.06 -3.78
N CYS A 327 21.98 -5.35 -4.04
CA CYS A 327 23.26 -5.96 -4.38
C CYS A 327 23.64 -5.70 -5.85
N ASP A 328 24.93 -5.81 -6.16
CA ASP A 328 25.47 -5.52 -7.49
C ASP A 328 25.07 -6.60 -8.52
N GLU A 329 24.97 -7.84 -8.05
CA GLU A 329 24.55 -8.99 -8.85
C GLU A 329 23.79 -10.02 -7.99
N ALA A 330 22.98 -10.84 -8.65
CA ALA A 330 22.27 -11.95 -8.04
C ALA A 330 22.26 -13.17 -8.96
N GLU A 331 22.32 -14.37 -8.38
CA GLU A 331 22.20 -15.64 -9.07
C GLU A 331 20.98 -16.39 -8.56
N LEU A 332 20.06 -16.73 -9.46
CA LEU A 332 18.87 -17.53 -9.14
C LEU A 332 19.18 -19.02 -9.33
N PHE A 333 18.74 -19.83 -8.37
CA PHE A 333 18.73 -21.28 -8.41
C PHE A 333 17.29 -21.78 -8.31
N VAL A 334 16.91 -22.69 -9.20
CA VAL A 334 15.59 -23.33 -9.20
C VAL A 334 15.79 -24.82 -9.06
N ASN A 335 15.27 -25.40 -7.97
CA ASN A 335 15.49 -26.81 -7.62
C ASN A 335 16.99 -27.21 -7.64
N GLY A 336 17.85 -26.32 -7.15
CA GLY A 336 19.30 -26.50 -7.11
C GLY A 336 20.05 -26.21 -8.42
N LYS A 337 19.35 -25.97 -9.54
CA LYS A 337 19.97 -25.61 -10.83
C LYS A 337 20.09 -24.11 -10.98
N SER A 338 21.29 -23.60 -11.30
CA SER A 338 21.50 -22.18 -11.60
C SER A 338 20.78 -21.76 -12.89
N TYR A 339 20.19 -20.57 -12.85
CA TYR A 339 19.60 -19.83 -13.98
C TYR A 339 20.47 -18.63 -14.39
N GLY A 340 21.71 -18.59 -13.90
CA GLY A 340 22.71 -17.60 -14.26
C GLY A 340 22.65 -16.32 -13.42
N VAL A 341 23.79 -15.63 -13.41
CA VAL A 341 23.97 -14.35 -12.71
C VAL A 341 23.36 -13.22 -13.54
N LYS A 342 22.67 -12.30 -12.87
CA LYS A 342 22.26 -11.01 -13.44
C LYS A 342 22.81 -9.86 -12.61
N LYS A 343 23.20 -8.79 -13.31
CA LYS A 343 23.66 -7.55 -12.68
C LYS A 343 22.49 -6.62 -12.46
N ARG A 344 22.51 -5.91 -11.33
CA ARG A 344 21.50 -4.91 -11.01
C ARG A 344 21.70 -3.67 -11.86
N ASN A 345 20.63 -3.22 -12.49
CA ASN A 345 20.54 -1.94 -13.17
C ASN A 345 19.11 -1.41 -12.97
N SER A 346 18.93 -0.38 -12.13
CA SER A 346 17.61 0.19 -11.82
C SER A 346 16.78 0.53 -13.05
N GLN A 347 17.44 0.92 -14.16
CA GLN A 347 16.77 1.33 -15.39
C GLN A 347 16.35 0.15 -16.28
N ASP A 348 16.84 -1.06 -16.02
CA ASP A 348 16.41 -2.29 -16.68
C ASP A 348 15.13 -2.84 -16.00
N PHE A 349 14.02 -2.16 -16.20
CA PHE A 349 12.73 -2.53 -15.62
C PHE A 349 12.17 -3.84 -16.22
N PRO A 350 11.49 -4.70 -15.42
CA PRO A 350 11.30 -4.62 -13.96
C PRO A 350 12.41 -5.28 -13.16
N ALA A 351 12.34 -5.09 -11.83
CA ALA A 351 13.21 -5.66 -10.80
C ALA A 351 14.69 -5.27 -10.98
N ALA A 352 14.95 -4.07 -11.51
CA ALA A 352 16.29 -3.57 -11.79
C ALA A 352 17.19 -4.60 -12.53
N GLY A 353 16.65 -5.30 -13.51
CA GLY A 353 17.34 -6.35 -14.28
C GLY A 353 17.35 -7.73 -13.63
N LEU A 354 17.06 -7.83 -12.33
CA LEU A 354 17.11 -9.07 -11.54
C LEU A 354 15.81 -9.89 -11.70
N ARG A 355 15.58 -10.33 -12.94
CA ARG A 355 14.43 -11.16 -13.33
C ARG A 355 14.85 -12.32 -14.22
N TRP A 356 14.27 -13.50 -14.02
CA TRP A 356 14.55 -14.69 -14.83
C TRP A 356 13.27 -15.26 -15.40
N GLN A 357 13.36 -15.83 -16.60
CA GLN A 357 12.30 -16.64 -17.17
C GLN A 357 12.58 -18.11 -16.84
N VAL A 358 11.61 -18.77 -16.21
CA VAL A 358 11.73 -20.15 -15.74
C VAL A 358 10.61 -20.96 -16.38
N PRO A 359 10.89 -21.93 -17.26
CA PRO A 359 9.86 -22.83 -17.78
C PRO A 359 9.34 -23.71 -16.64
N MET A 360 8.03 -23.66 -16.40
CA MET A 360 7.40 -24.38 -15.29
C MET A 360 6.44 -25.46 -15.77
N ASN A 361 6.48 -26.61 -15.09
CA ASN A 361 5.55 -27.72 -15.25
C ASN A 361 4.90 -27.98 -13.91
N LYS A 362 3.80 -28.76 -13.90
CA LYS A 362 3.11 -29.09 -12.65
C LYS A 362 4.06 -29.65 -11.62
N GLY A 363 4.07 -29.08 -10.41
CA GLY A 363 4.92 -29.56 -9.33
C GLY A 363 5.32 -28.48 -8.34
N LYS A 364 6.23 -28.86 -7.43
CA LYS A 364 6.77 -27.99 -6.39
C LYS A 364 8.13 -27.46 -6.81
N TYR A 365 8.35 -26.17 -6.61
CA TYR A 365 9.57 -25.46 -6.95
C TYR A 365 10.16 -24.81 -5.70
N THR A 366 11.47 -24.95 -5.53
CA THR A 366 12.28 -24.18 -4.59
C THR A 366 13.11 -23.18 -5.36
N PHE A 367 12.87 -21.90 -5.10
CA PHE A 367 13.62 -20.78 -5.65
C PHE A 367 14.56 -20.28 -4.58
N LYS A 368 15.85 -20.27 -4.87
CA LYS A 368 16.88 -19.72 -3.99
C LYS A 368 17.66 -18.68 -4.75
N VAL A 369 17.93 -17.54 -4.14
CA VAL A 369 18.76 -16.50 -4.73
C VAL A 369 19.96 -16.21 -3.83
N ILE A 370 21.12 -16.05 -4.45
CA ILE A 370 22.33 -15.58 -3.77
C ILE A 370 22.71 -14.24 -4.41
N ALA A 371 22.67 -13.16 -3.64
CA ALA A 371 23.00 -11.82 -4.11
C ALA A 371 24.25 -11.28 -3.42
N LYS A 372 25.09 -10.57 -4.16
CA LYS A 372 26.41 -10.12 -3.72
C LYS A 372 26.59 -8.62 -3.86
N LYS A 373 27.12 -7.99 -2.81
CA LYS A 373 27.56 -6.59 -2.81
C LYS A 373 28.98 -6.52 -2.27
N GLY A 374 29.95 -6.31 -3.14
CA GLY A 374 31.37 -6.49 -2.81
C GLY A 374 31.66 -7.89 -2.22
N LYS A 375 32.12 -7.95 -0.96
CA LYS A 375 32.42 -9.22 -0.25
C LYS A 375 31.22 -9.80 0.51
N VAL A 376 30.14 -9.05 0.65
CA VAL A 376 28.95 -9.50 1.40
C VAL A 376 28.06 -10.31 0.46
N SER A 377 27.61 -11.47 0.94
CA SER A 377 26.62 -12.29 0.26
C SER A 377 25.39 -12.42 1.15
N VAL A 378 24.22 -12.21 0.58
CA VAL A 378 22.91 -12.43 1.22
C VAL A 378 22.12 -13.44 0.41
N THR A 379 21.18 -14.12 1.05
CA THR A 379 20.42 -15.22 0.44
C THR A 379 18.97 -15.14 0.86
N ASP A 380 18.09 -15.49 -0.06
CA ASP A 380 16.67 -15.68 0.19
C ASP A 380 16.19 -16.95 -0.52
N GLU A 381 15.14 -17.58 0.02
CA GLU A 381 14.61 -18.83 -0.48
C GLU A 381 13.09 -18.92 -0.24
N ILE A 382 12.35 -19.29 -1.29
CA ILE A 382 10.91 -19.54 -1.22
C ILE A 382 10.55 -20.85 -1.89
N THR A 383 9.38 -21.37 -1.56
CA THR A 383 8.81 -22.56 -2.17
C THR A 383 7.42 -22.27 -2.69
N GLN A 384 7.13 -22.68 -3.92
CA GLN A 384 5.84 -22.47 -4.58
C GLN A 384 5.42 -23.74 -5.31
N GLU A 385 4.12 -24.01 -5.36
CA GLU A 385 3.55 -25.00 -6.26
C GLU A 385 3.21 -24.35 -7.61
N TYR A 386 3.14 -25.15 -8.67
CA TYR A 386 2.72 -24.73 -10.00
C TYR A 386 1.56 -25.60 -10.47
N GLN A 387 0.43 -24.97 -10.77
CA GLN A 387 -0.78 -25.61 -11.29
C GLN A 387 -0.90 -25.39 -12.79
N THR A 388 -1.07 -26.48 -13.55
CA THR A 388 -1.30 -26.41 -15.00
C THR A 388 -2.77 -26.65 -15.35
N GLU A 389 -3.52 -27.28 -14.44
CA GLU A 389 -4.95 -27.47 -14.58
C GLU A 389 -5.68 -26.12 -14.64
N LYS A 390 -6.45 -25.94 -15.71
CA LYS A 390 -7.40 -24.83 -15.85
C LYS A 390 -8.60 -25.10 -14.96
N TRP A 391 -9.10 -24.04 -14.33
CA TRP A 391 -10.30 -24.10 -13.49
C TRP A 391 -11.50 -23.48 -14.19
N GLY A 392 -12.68 -24.02 -13.86
CA GLY A 392 -13.97 -23.43 -14.19
C GLY A 392 -14.40 -22.36 -13.18
N LYS A 393 -15.71 -22.14 -13.12
CA LYS A 393 -16.30 -21.22 -12.14
C LYS A 393 -16.20 -21.80 -10.72
N PRO A 394 -15.99 -20.96 -9.69
CA PRO A 394 -16.11 -21.36 -8.29
C PRO A 394 -17.40 -22.12 -8.00
N ALA A 395 -17.29 -23.30 -7.38
CA ALA A 395 -18.43 -24.17 -7.10
C ALA A 395 -18.37 -24.86 -5.73
N GLN A 396 -17.17 -25.03 -5.16
CA GLN A 396 -16.97 -25.81 -3.93
C GLN A 396 -15.90 -25.16 -3.04
N MET A 397 -16.08 -25.23 -1.72
CA MET A 397 -15.06 -24.83 -0.75
C MET A 397 -14.50 -26.07 -0.03
N LYS A 398 -13.21 -26.04 0.33
CA LYS A 398 -12.64 -26.97 1.32
C LYS A 398 -12.05 -26.17 2.46
N PHE A 399 -12.38 -26.54 3.69
CA PHE A 399 -12.01 -25.79 4.89
C PHE A 399 -11.27 -26.70 5.86
N ASN A 400 -10.04 -26.31 6.22
CA ASN A 400 -9.13 -27.15 7.00
C ASN A 400 -8.38 -26.34 8.06
N LYS A 401 -8.00 -26.99 9.16
CA LYS A 401 -6.95 -26.50 10.07
C LYS A 401 -5.60 -26.83 9.46
N ILE A 402 -4.77 -25.82 9.22
CA ILE A 402 -3.45 -25.99 8.58
C ILE A 402 -2.28 -25.88 9.56
N ASP A 403 -2.50 -25.27 10.72
CA ASP A 403 -1.50 -25.13 11.78
C ASP A 403 -2.18 -24.91 13.14
N GLU A 404 -1.48 -25.23 14.23
CA GLU A 404 -1.89 -24.86 15.59
C GLU A 404 -0.66 -24.69 16.47
N LYS A 405 -0.54 -23.52 17.09
CA LYS A 405 0.57 -23.20 17.99
C LYS A 405 0.07 -22.40 19.18
N ASP A 406 0.49 -22.81 20.39
CA ASP A 406 0.18 -22.13 21.65
C ASP A 406 -1.32 -21.85 21.85
N GLY A 407 -2.18 -22.82 21.47
CA GLY A 407 -3.64 -22.70 21.56
C GLY A 407 -4.29 -21.79 20.52
N VAL A 408 -3.56 -21.39 19.48
CA VAL A 408 -4.07 -20.62 18.34
C VAL A 408 -4.00 -21.46 17.06
N ALA A 409 -5.17 -21.83 16.54
CA ALA A 409 -5.30 -22.55 15.27
C ALA A 409 -5.32 -21.58 14.09
N THR A 410 -4.69 -21.98 12.98
CA THR A 410 -4.78 -21.31 11.68
C THR A 410 -5.70 -22.13 10.79
N LEU A 411 -6.79 -21.51 10.33
CA LEU A 411 -7.82 -22.15 9.53
C LEU A 411 -7.76 -21.58 8.11
N GLU A 412 -7.82 -22.44 7.09
CA GLU A 412 -7.75 -22.05 5.68
C GLU A 412 -8.94 -22.61 4.90
N VAL A 413 -9.62 -21.72 4.19
CA VAL A 413 -10.60 -22.09 3.17
C VAL A 413 -9.96 -21.93 1.79
N LYS A 414 -10.18 -22.92 0.91
CA LYS A 414 -9.81 -22.89 -0.51
C LYS A 414 -11.04 -23.08 -1.40
N MET A 415 -11.06 -22.41 -2.53
CA MET A 415 -12.14 -22.36 -3.51
C MET A 415 -11.81 -23.18 -4.75
N PHE A 416 -12.67 -24.13 -5.09
CA PHE A 416 -12.51 -25.05 -6.21
C PHE A 416 -13.69 -24.94 -7.18
N ASP A 417 -13.46 -25.37 -8.41
CA ASP A 417 -14.51 -25.57 -9.40
C ASP A 417 -15.27 -26.89 -9.18
N ASP A 418 -16.20 -27.20 -10.09
CA ASP A 418 -17.01 -28.43 -10.05
C ASP A 418 -16.21 -29.72 -10.30
N LYS A 419 -14.99 -29.59 -10.83
CA LYS A 419 -14.04 -30.69 -11.10
C LYS A 419 -12.99 -30.83 -10.00
N GLY A 420 -13.02 -29.97 -8.98
CA GLY A 420 -12.07 -30.00 -7.87
C GLY A 420 -10.71 -29.37 -8.17
N VAL A 421 -10.61 -28.51 -9.20
CA VAL A 421 -9.42 -27.71 -9.51
C VAL A 421 -9.49 -26.39 -8.74
N LEU A 422 -8.37 -25.95 -8.15
CA LEU A 422 -8.31 -24.71 -7.36
C LEU A 422 -8.50 -23.49 -8.27
N CYS A 423 -9.44 -22.61 -7.91
CA CYS A 423 -9.74 -21.38 -8.64
C CYS A 423 -8.77 -20.27 -8.22
N LEU A 424 -7.60 -20.20 -8.84
CA LEU A 424 -6.50 -19.31 -8.43
C LEU A 424 -6.73 -17.81 -8.75
N ASP A 425 -7.82 -17.46 -9.40
CA ASP A 425 -8.28 -16.08 -9.62
C ASP A 425 -9.55 -15.72 -8.84
N ALA A 426 -10.08 -16.63 -8.01
CA ALA A 426 -11.30 -16.37 -7.27
C ALA A 426 -11.07 -15.30 -6.18
N ILE A 427 -11.98 -14.31 -6.18
CA ILE A 427 -11.98 -13.15 -5.28
C ILE A 427 -13.28 -13.02 -4.48
N ASN A 428 -14.10 -14.08 -4.42
CA ASN A 428 -15.38 -14.08 -3.71
C ASN A 428 -15.24 -13.55 -2.28
N LEU A 429 -16.22 -12.77 -1.81
CA LEU A 429 -16.29 -12.36 -0.41
C LEU A 429 -16.77 -13.52 0.45
N VAL A 430 -15.88 -14.08 1.28
CA VAL A 430 -16.23 -15.11 2.25
C VAL A 430 -16.49 -14.51 3.62
N ALA A 431 -17.35 -15.16 4.41
CA ALA A 431 -17.64 -14.81 5.79
C ALA A 431 -17.40 -16.00 6.73
N PHE A 432 -16.64 -15.78 7.79
CA PHE A 432 -16.36 -16.73 8.86
C PHE A 432 -17.28 -16.48 10.06
N ASP A 433 -17.92 -17.53 10.55
CA ASP A 433 -18.72 -17.51 11.78
C ASP A 433 -18.28 -18.68 12.69
N LEU A 434 -18.49 -18.55 14.01
CA LEU A 434 -18.08 -19.54 15.01
C LEU A 434 -19.22 -19.83 15.99
N VAL A 435 -19.38 -21.11 16.36
CA VAL A 435 -20.20 -21.57 17.49
C VAL A 435 -19.32 -22.43 18.40
N GLY A 436 -19.34 -22.19 19.70
CA GLY A 436 -18.56 -22.94 20.68
C GLY A 436 -17.72 -22.04 21.58
N ASP A 437 -16.70 -22.62 22.20
CA ASP A 437 -15.92 -21.98 23.25
C ASP A 437 -14.68 -21.22 22.75
N GLY A 438 -14.30 -21.36 21.48
CA GLY A 438 -13.16 -20.66 20.89
C GLY A 438 -13.49 -19.23 20.45
N GLU A 439 -12.48 -18.49 20.01
CA GLU A 439 -12.60 -17.09 19.62
C GLU A 439 -11.88 -16.84 18.29
N LEU A 440 -12.59 -16.40 17.24
CA LEU A 440 -11.95 -15.95 16.00
C LEU A 440 -11.21 -14.63 16.23
N VAL A 441 -9.99 -14.54 15.73
CA VAL A 441 -9.20 -13.29 15.75
C VAL A 441 -9.67 -12.42 14.57
N ILE A 442 -10.73 -11.65 14.79
CA ILE A 442 -11.39 -10.80 13.77
C ILE A 442 -11.24 -9.31 14.09
N ASN A 443 -11.74 -8.44 13.21
CA ASN A 443 -11.75 -6.98 13.36
C ASN A 443 -10.34 -6.38 13.52
N GLN A 444 -9.34 -7.02 12.93
CA GLN A 444 -7.97 -6.50 12.89
C GLN A 444 -7.75 -5.55 11.70
N GLY A 445 -8.52 -5.73 10.63
CA GLY A 445 -8.37 -4.97 9.39
C GLY A 445 -7.17 -5.46 8.57
N THR A 446 -6.92 -6.76 8.58
CA THR A 446 -5.90 -7.46 7.79
C THR A 446 -6.56 -8.57 6.97
N SER A 447 -5.91 -9.08 5.92
CA SER A 447 -6.49 -10.16 5.09
C SER A 447 -6.67 -11.48 5.84
N THR A 448 -5.97 -11.64 6.97
CA THR A 448 -6.00 -12.85 7.82
C THR A 448 -6.69 -12.68 9.18
N GLY A 449 -7.23 -11.48 9.44
CA GLY A 449 -7.85 -11.09 10.71
C GLY A 449 -9.21 -10.42 10.54
N SER A 450 -9.99 -10.87 9.55
CA SER A 450 -11.27 -10.29 9.14
C SER A 450 -12.35 -11.35 9.05
N SER A 451 -13.51 -11.11 9.67
CA SER A 451 -14.65 -12.03 9.62
C SER A 451 -15.32 -12.06 8.25
N LYS A 452 -15.18 -10.98 7.47
CA LYS A 452 -15.53 -10.93 6.04
C LYS A 452 -14.31 -10.47 5.26
N VAL A 453 -13.94 -11.20 4.22
CA VAL A 453 -12.76 -10.89 3.41
C VAL A 453 -12.90 -11.48 2.02
N GLN A 454 -12.43 -10.77 1.00
CA GLN A 454 -12.30 -11.38 -0.32
C GLN A 454 -11.24 -12.47 -0.31
N LEU A 455 -11.41 -13.50 -1.14
CA LEU A 455 -10.37 -14.48 -1.38
C LEU A 455 -9.14 -13.81 -2.05
N TYR A 456 -7.97 -14.36 -1.77
CA TYR A 456 -6.70 -14.03 -2.42
C TYR A 456 -6.15 -15.29 -3.09
N ASN A 457 -6.27 -15.35 -4.42
CA ASN A 457 -5.99 -16.55 -5.22
C ASN A 457 -6.81 -17.78 -4.79
N GLY A 458 -8.11 -17.59 -4.60
CA GLY A 458 -9.01 -18.67 -4.21
C GLY A 458 -8.82 -19.19 -2.79
N ARG A 459 -8.09 -18.49 -1.92
CA ARG A 459 -7.96 -18.86 -0.50
C ARG A 459 -8.23 -17.70 0.45
N ALA A 460 -8.61 -18.02 1.68
CA ALA A 460 -8.61 -17.10 2.81
C ALA A 460 -8.19 -17.85 4.08
N VAL A 461 -7.54 -17.13 4.99
CA VAL A 461 -7.03 -17.65 6.26
C VAL A 461 -7.58 -16.84 7.41
N ILE A 462 -7.87 -17.49 8.53
CA ILE A 462 -8.24 -16.83 9.78
C ILE A 462 -7.58 -17.55 10.96
N LYS A 463 -7.21 -16.79 12.00
CA LYS A 463 -6.72 -17.35 13.26
C LYS A 463 -7.86 -17.50 14.27
N MET A 464 -7.78 -18.51 15.11
CA MET A 464 -8.75 -18.78 16.17
C MET A 464 -8.02 -19.21 17.44
N LYS A 465 -8.35 -18.61 18.58
CA LYS A 465 -7.98 -19.16 19.89
C LYS A 465 -8.89 -20.35 20.18
N THR A 466 -8.31 -21.53 20.37
CA THR A 466 -9.08 -22.77 20.57
C THR A 466 -9.62 -22.90 21.99
N ASN A 467 -8.98 -22.23 22.95
CA ASN A 467 -9.28 -22.32 24.39
C ASN A 467 -9.30 -23.78 24.90
N ASN A 468 -8.63 -24.70 24.19
CA ASN A 468 -8.63 -26.15 24.44
C ASN A 468 -10.03 -26.77 24.58
N LYS A 469 -11.01 -26.23 23.84
CA LYS A 469 -12.42 -26.64 23.90
C LYS A 469 -13.02 -26.77 22.50
N LYS A 470 -14.22 -27.35 22.43
CA LYS A 470 -14.88 -27.67 21.17
C LYS A 470 -15.48 -26.43 20.51
N SER A 471 -15.24 -26.28 19.21
CA SER A 471 -15.90 -25.26 18.39
C SER A 471 -16.23 -25.79 17.00
N ILE A 472 -17.21 -25.17 16.37
CA ILE A 472 -17.52 -25.37 14.96
C ILE A 472 -17.37 -24.01 14.28
N VAL A 473 -16.50 -23.94 13.27
CA VAL A 473 -16.32 -22.75 12.44
C VAL A 473 -16.96 -23.01 11.09
N SER A 474 -17.71 -22.04 10.59
CA SER A 474 -18.33 -22.09 9.26
C SER A 474 -17.76 -21.03 8.34
N VAL A 475 -17.70 -21.34 7.05
CA VAL A 475 -17.38 -20.38 5.99
C VAL A 475 -18.49 -20.36 4.96
N LYS A 476 -19.02 -19.17 4.69
CA LYS A 476 -20.09 -18.95 3.69
C LYS A 476 -19.67 -17.92 2.65
N THR A 477 -20.16 -18.10 1.43
CA THR A 477 -20.12 -17.12 0.34
C THR A 477 -21.39 -17.29 -0.49
N GLU A 478 -21.80 -16.24 -1.21
CA GLU A 478 -22.97 -16.31 -2.08
C GLU A 478 -22.81 -17.39 -3.16
N GLY A 479 -23.88 -18.15 -3.41
CA GLY A 479 -23.96 -19.14 -4.50
C GLY A 479 -23.21 -20.47 -4.27
N ILE A 480 -22.50 -20.65 -3.16
CA ILE A 480 -21.70 -21.86 -2.89
C ILE A 480 -22.09 -22.43 -1.51
N PRO A 481 -22.27 -23.76 -1.37
CA PRO A 481 -22.61 -24.38 -0.10
C PRO A 481 -21.66 -23.99 1.04
N THR A 482 -22.23 -23.67 2.21
CA THR A 482 -21.46 -23.39 3.42
C THR A 482 -20.68 -24.62 3.86
N VAL A 483 -19.43 -24.43 4.28
CA VAL A 483 -18.57 -25.50 4.80
C VAL A 483 -18.30 -25.31 6.28
N PHE A 484 -18.10 -26.41 6.99
CA PHE A 484 -17.92 -26.43 8.44
C PHE A 484 -16.64 -27.18 8.82
N LEU A 485 -15.98 -26.74 9.88
CA LEU A 485 -14.84 -27.40 10.48
C LEU A 485 -15.05 -27.53 11.98
N ASN A 486 -15.01 -28.77 12.48
CA ASN A 486 -15.04 -29.07 13.91
C ASN A 486 -13.61 -29.00 14.46
N LEU A 487 -13.43 -28.27 15.56
CA LEU A 487 -12.15 -28.02 16.22
C LEU A 487 -12.20 -28.45 17.68
#